data_AF-A0A2V6SIF4-F1
#
_entry.id   AF-A0A2V6SIF4-F1
#
_cell.length_a   1.000
_cell.length_b   1.000
_cell.length_c   1.000
_cell.angle_alpha   90.00
_cell.angle_beta   90.00
_cell.angle_gamma   90.00
#
_symmetry.space_group_name_H-M   'P 1'
#
loop_
_entity.id
_entity.type
_entity.pdbx_description
1 polymer ?
#
loop_
_entity_poly.entity_id
_entity_poly.type
_entity_poly.pdbx_seq_one_letter_code
_entity_poly.pdbx_strand_id
1 'polypeptide(L)' 'MKTIQDRLTLLLRAYRTIRFCDACLALKMGAFPREVREAVVMVGDGFQISSGRCSECLQDRTVVRALAA' A
#
# COMPACT_ATOMS: atom_id res chain seq x y z
N MET A 1 -3.58 -18.25 9.36
CA MET A 1 -3.33 -17.70 8.01
C MET A 1 -3.16 -16.20 8.14
N LYS A 2 -2.07 -15.59 7.61
CA LYS A 2 -1.95 -14.13 7.56
C LYS A 2 -2.89 -13.59 6.48
N THR A 3 -3.75 -12.65 6.83
CA THR A 3 -4.67 -12.03 5.88
C THR A 3 -3.90 -11.13 4.90
N ILE A 4 -4.54 -10.75 3.78
CA ILE A 4 -3.94 -9.78 2.86
C ILE A 4 -3.65 -8.44 3.55
N GLN A 5 -4.48 -8.06 4.53
CA GLN A 5 -4.30 -6.87 5.36
C GLN A 5 -3.05 -6.96 6.25
N ASP A 6 -2.78 -8.12 6.87
CA ASP A 6 -1.56 -8.33 7.67
C ASP A 6 -0.31 -8.22 6.80
N ARG A 7 -0.35 -8.82 5.60
CA ARG A 7 0.76 -8.77 4.64
C ARG A 7 1.01 -7.34 4.15
N LEU A 8 -0.07 -6.61 3.83
CA LEU A 8 -0.01 -5.21 3.41
C LEU A 8 0.59 -4.34 4.52
N THR A 9 0.11 -4.50 5.75
CA THR A 9 0.57 -3.76 6.93
C THR A 9 2.06 -3.98 7.17
N LEU A 10 2.51 -5.24 7.14
CA LEU A 10 3.92 -5.59 7.31
C LEU A 10 4.79 -4.97 6.21
N LEU A 11 4.36 -5.06 4.94
CA LEU A 11 5.10 -4.49 3.82
C LEU A 11 5.21 -2.97 3.94
N LEU A 12 4.09 -2.27 4.14
CA LEU A 12 4.09 -0.81 4.25
C LEU A 12 4.89 -0.32 5.46
N ARG A 13 4.87 -1.06 6.59
CA ARG A 13 5.70 -0.74 7.77
C ARG A 13 7.19 -1.01 7.57
N ALA A 14 7.57 -1.94 6.70
CA ALA A 14 8.97 -2.15 6.32
C ALA A 14 9.46 -1.01 5.40
N TYR A 15 8.58 -0.42 4.60
CA TYR A 15 8.88 0.63 3.64
C TYR A 15 8.25 1.99 4.01
N ARG A 16 8.53 2.51 5.22
CA ARG A 16 7.81 3.67 5.80
C ARG A 16 7.92 4.98 5.01
N THR A 17 8.98 5.15 4.22
CA THR A 17 9.21 6.37 3.42
C THR A 17 8.70 6.24 1.98
N ILE A 18 8.27 5.06 1.56
CA ILE A 18 7.92 4.76 0.17
C ILE A 18 6.42 4.89 -0.03
N ARG A 19 6.04 5.51 -1.15
CA ARG A 19 4.64 5.66 -1.58
C ARG A 19 4.36 4.64 -2.68
N PHE A 20 3.34 3.81 -2.50
CA PHE A 20 2.98 2.80 -3.49
C PHE A 20 1.56 3.00 -4.01
N CYS A 21 1.34 2.82 -5.30
CA CYS A 21 0.00 2.63 -5.84
C CYS A 21 -0.48 1.19 -5.62
N ASP A 22 -1.79 0.98 -5.74
CA ASP A 22 -2.46 -0.32 -5.63
C ASP A 22 -1.87 -1.37 -6.59
N ALA A 23 -1.61 -1.01 -7.85
CA ALA A 23 -1.05 -1.91 -8.85
C ALA A 23 0.37 -2.40 -8.49
N CYS A 24 1.25 -1.51 -7.99
CA CYS A 24 2.61 -1.88 -7.59
C CYS A 24 2.61 -2.70 -6.30
N LEU A 25 1.71 -2.42 -5.37
CA LEU A 25 1.51 -3.25 -4.18
C LEU A 25 1.02 -4.64 -4.54
N ALA A 26 0.03 -4.73 -5.43
CA ALA A 26 -0.50 -5.99 -5.94
C ALA A 26 0.60 -6.85 -6.55
N LEU A 27 1.47 -6.24 -7.38
CA LEU A 27 2.63 -6.92 -7.94
C LEU A 27 3.59 -7.44 -6.86
N LYS A 28 3.97 -6.61 -5.88
CA LYS A 28 4.88 -7.03 -4.78
C LYS A 28 4.27 -8.11 -3.88
N MET A 29 2.94 -8.09 -3.71
CA MET A 29 2.24 -9.04 -2.84
C MET A 29 1.84 -10.33 -3.56
N GLY A 30 1.93 -10.37 -4.89
CA GLY A 30 1.39 -11.47 -5.69
C GLY A 30 -0.13 -11.58 -5.52
N ALA A 31 -0.83 -10.45 -5.49
CA ALA A 31 -2.27 -10.34 -5.26
C ALA A 31 -2.95 -9.55 -6.39
N PHE A 32 -4.28 -9.57 -6.47
CA PHE A 32 -5.00 -8.74 -7.43
C PHE A 32 -5.08 -7.28 -6.95
N PRO A 33 -5.01 -6.28 -7.86
CA PRO A 33 -5.14 -4.87 -7.49
C PRO A 33 -6.41 -4.55 -6.69
N ARG A 34 -7.51 -5.24 -7.00
CA ARG A 34 -8.78 -5.08 -6.28
C ARG A 34 -8.66 -5.48 -4.82
N GLU A 35 -8.06 -6.63 -4.52
CA GLU A 35 -7.91 -7.12 -3.15
C GLU A 35 -7.00 -6.22 -2.33
N VAL A 36 -5.93 -5.71 -2.95
CA VAL A 36 -5.04 -4.72 -2.32
C VAL A 36 -5.77 -3.43 -2.05
N ARG A 37 -6.56 -2.92 -3.00
CA ARG A 37 -7.34 -1.69 -2.82
C ARG A 37 -8.34 -1.82 -1.68
N GLU A 38 -9.06 -2.93 -1.60
CA GLU A 38 -9.98 -3.24 -0.50
C GLU A 38 -9.22 -3.29 0.83
N ALA A 39 -8.06 -3.96 0.88
CA ALA A 39 -7.21 -4.02 2.07
C ALA A 39 -6.64 -2.65 2.48
N VAL A 40 -6.27 -1.79 1.53
CA VAL A 40 -5.78 -0.42 1.76
C VAL A 40 -6.89 0.45 2.36
N VAL A 41 -8.13 0.34 1.90
CA VAL A 41 -9.26 1.09 2.46
C VAL A 41 -9.57 0.65 3.90
N MET A 42 -9.33 -0.62 4.23
CA MET A 42 -9.49 -1.14 5.60
C MET A 42 -8.26 -0.90 6.49
N VAL A 43 -7.14 -0.48 5.92
CA VAL A 43 -5.92 -0.17 6.66
C VAL A 43 -6.17 1.18 7.36
N GLY A 44 -6.57 1.09 8.64
CA GLY A 44 -6.99 2.24 9.45
C GLY A 44 -5.84 3.15 9.88
N ASP A 45 -5.91 3.65 11.12
CA ASP A 45 -4.94 4.59 11.65
C ASP A 45 -3.48 4.09 11.53
N GLY A 46 -2.58 4.99 11.13
CA GLY A 46 -1.16 4.68 10.87
C GLY A 46 -0.78 4.54 9.40
N PHE A 47 -1.69 4.83 8.48
CA PHE A 47 -1.41 4.91 7.05
C PHE A 47 -2.01 6.17 6.44
N GLN A 48 -1.37 6.67 5.39
CA GLN A 48 -1.85 7.82 4.63
C GLN A 48 -2.13 7.40 3.20
N ILE A 49 -3.35 7.68 2.75
CA ILE A 49 -3.77 7.56 1.35
C ILE A 49 -3.85 8.97 0.77
N SER A 50 -3.20 9.20 -0.37
CA SER A 50 -3.18 10.52 -1.03
C SER A 50 -2.95 10.38 -2.52
N SER A 51 -3.24 11.41 -3.30
CA SER A 51 -2.79 11.49 -4.69
C SER A 51 -1.31 11.90 -4.72
N GLY A 52 -0.49 11.22 -5.52
CA GLY A 52 0.90 11.57 -5.70
C GLY A 52 1.67 10.58 -6.58
N ARG A 53 2.96 10.83 -6.76
CA ARG A 53 3.83 9.97 -7.56
C ARG A 53 4.18 8.68 -6.81
N CYS A 54 3.89 7.53 -7.43
CA CYS A 54 4.32 6.22 -6.95
C CYS A 54 5.84 6.10 -7.06
N SER A 55 6.50 5.61 -6.01
CA SER A 55 7.97 5.45 -5.98
C SER A 55 8.49 4.31 -6.86
N GLU A 56 7.62 3.37 -7.29
CA GLU A 56 8.01 2.22 -8.10
C GLU A 56 7.79 2.47 -9.59
N CYS A 57 6.56 2.84 -9.99
CA CYS A 57 6.23 3.05 -11.41
C CYS A 57 6.37 4.51 -11.87
N LEU A 58 6.68 5.43 -10.96
CA LEU A 58 6.88 6.87 -11.22
C LEU A 58 5.67 7.60 -11.84
N GLN A 59 4.51 6.96 -11.87
CA GLN A 59 3.25 7.54 -12.34
C GLN A 59 2.52 8.24 -11.19
N ASP A 60 1.82 9.33 -11.51
CA ASP A 60 0.91 10.00 -10.58
C ASP A 60 -0.38 9.20 -10.44
N ARG A 61 -0.66 8.73 -9.21
CA ARG A 61 -1.78 7.86 -8.87
C ARG A 61 -2.26 8.10 -7.44
N THR A 62 -3.33 7.44 -7.05
CA THR A 62 -3.62 7.23 -5.62
C THR A 62 -2.53 6.32 -5.04
N VAL A 63 -1.85 6.80 -4.01
CA VAL A 63 -0.76 6.11 -3.33
C VAL A 63 -1.02 5.98 -1.84
N VAL A 64 -0.51 4.92 -1.25
CA VAL A 64 -0.53 4.66 0.20
C VAL A 64 0.90 4.59 0.73
N ARG A 65 1.09 5.10 1.96
CA ARG A 65 2.31 4.93 2.75
C ARG A 65 1.98 4.69 4.22
N ALA A 66 2.90 4.06 4.96
CA ALA A 66 2.82 4.04 6.42
C ALA A 66 3.14 5.44 6.99
N LEU A 67 2.41 5.84 8.02
CA LEU A 67 2.75 6.97 8.87
C LEU A 67 3.70 6.47 9.96
N ALA A 68 4.75 7.24 10.26
CA ALA A 68 5.55 6.99 11.44
C ALA A 68 4.69 7.32 12.68
N ALA A 69 4.57 6.37 13.59
CA ALA A 69 4.13 6.63 14.96
C ALA A 69 5.25 7.32 15.73
#